data_AF-A0A821CSN1-F1
#
_entry.id   AF-A0A821CSN1-F1
#
_cell.length_a   1.000
_cell.length_b   1.000
_cell.length_c   1.000
_cell.angle_alpha   90.00
_cell.angle_beta   90.00
_cell.angle_gamma   90.00
#
_symmetry.space_group_name_H-M   'P 1'
#
loop_
_entity.id
_entity.type
_entity.pdbx_description
1 polymer ?
#
loop_
_entity_poly.entity_id
_entity_poly.type
_entity_poly.pdbx_seq_one_letter_code
_entity_poly.pdbx_strand_id
1 'polypeptide(L)'
;MPGGNFRAVNGVFRNEFPDKKMPTPQAIHKLVKKVSSDISVEDSPRSGRSTTVRTKEKVQLVSETFAQNPQMSQRHASLALGISRRSLQRLMQDLNLKPYKPSLLGALNQDDPDRRLKFCEWILNSAQEDPTLLDRVL
;
A
#
# COMPACT_ATOMS: atom_id res chain seq x y z
N MET A 1 -41.83 -1.21 15.95
CA MET A 1 -41.00 -0.48 14.97
C MET A 1 -41.84 0.64 14.39
N PRO A 2 -41.50 1.93 14.56
CA PRO A 2 -42.36 2.99 14.07
C PRO A 2 -42.30 3.01 12.54
N GLY A 3 -43.32 2.41 11.92
CA GLY A 3 -43.53 2.37 10.48
C GLY A 3 -43.92 3.75 9.96
N GLY A 4 -42.92 4.60 9.68
CA GLY A 4 -43.13 5.86 8.99
C GLY A 4 -43.70 5.62 7.59
N ASN A 5 -44.94 6.04 7.37
CA ASN A 5 -45.61 5.94 6.08
C ASN A 5 -44.82 6.76 5.03
N PHE A 6 -44.56 6.19 3.85
CA PHE A 6 -43.82 6.83 2.75
C PHE A 6 -44.27 8.27 2.46
N ARG A 7 -45.57 8.54 2.61
CA ARG A 7 -46.15 9.88 2.43
C ARG A 7 -45.64 10.90 3.45
N ALA A 8 -45.41 10.50 4.70
CA ALA A 8 -44.89 11.38 5.75
C ALA A 8 -43.44 11.76 5.47
N VAL A 9 -42.61 10.79 5.05
CA VAL A 9 -41.21 11.02 4.67
C VAL A 9 -41.12 11.98 3.48
N ASN A 10 -41.96 11.80 2.46
CA ASN A 10 -42.01 12.71 1.32
C ASN A 10 -42.50 14.11 1.69
N GLY A 11 -43.44 14.24 2.63
CA GLY A 11 -43.93 15.52 3.10
C GLY A 11 -42.81 16.35 3.75
N VAL A 12 -42.07 15.73 4.67
CA VAL A 12 -40.91 16.36 5.32
C VAL A 12 -39.83 16.68 4.30
N PHE A 13 -39.48 15.72 3.43
CA PHE A 13 -38.45 15.93 2.40
C PHE A 13 -38.80 17.03 1.41
N ARG A 14 -40.08 17.19 1.03
CA ARG A 14 -40.54 18.28 0.15
C ARG A 14 -40.32 19.65 0.78
N ASN A 15 -40.61 19.76 2.07
CA ASN A 15 -40.51 21.02 2.79
C ASN A 15 -39.05 21.42 3.01
N GLU A 16 -38.18 20.44 3.28
CA GLU A 16 -36.75 20.68 3.48
C GLU A 16 -35.97 20.88 2.17
N PHE A 17 -36.39 20.22 1.08
CA PHE A 17 -35.70 20.25 -0.21
C PHE A 17 -36.67 20.53 -1.38
N PRO A 18 -37.19 21.77 -1.50
CA PRO A 18 -38.21 22.11 -2.50
C PRO A 18 -37.74 21.96 -3.96
N ASP A 19 -36.46 22.21 -4.23
CA ASP A 19 -35.90 22.20 -5.59
C ASP A 19 -35.37 20.81 -6.03
N LYS A 20 -35.42 19.80 -5.16
CA LYS A 20 -34.88 18.46 -5.47
C LYS A 20 -35.96 17.53 -5.96
N LYS A 21 -35.58 16.65 -6.89
CA LYS A 21 -36.45 15.55 -7.35
C LYS A 21 -36.78 14.62 -6.17
N MET A 22 -38.06 14.29 -6.04
CA MET A 22 -38.55 13.36 -5.02
C MET A 22 -37.86 12.00 -5.10
N PRO A 23 -37.38 11.45 -3.96
CA PRO A 23 -36.85 10.11 -3.90
C PRO A 23 -37.95 9.07 -4.17
N THR A 24 -37.59 7.99 -4.85
CA THR A 24 -38.53 6.89 -5.13
C THR A 24 -38.76 6.06 -3.86
N PRO A 25 -39.93 5.39 -3.71
CA PRO A 25 -40.17 4.51 -2.57
C PRO A 25 -39.09 3.44 -2.40
N GLN A 26 -38.58 2.92 -3.52
CA GLN A 26 -37.51 1.93 -3.52
C GLN A 26 -36.18 2.48 -3.00
N ALA A 27 -35.84 3.75 -3.31
CA ALA A 27 -34.63 4.39 -2.82
C ALA A 27 -34.69 4.56 -1.29
N ILE A 28 -35.82 5.03 -0.76
CA ILE A 28 -36.04 5.17 0.69
C ILE A 28 -35.96 3.81 1.38
N HIS A 29 -36.62 2.79 0.83
CA HIS A 29 -36.57 1.45 1.40
C HIS A 29 -35.14 0.87 1.41
N LYS A 30 -34.38 1.01 0.31
CA LYS A 30 -32.98 0.59 0.24
C LYS A 30 -32.12 1.31 1.28
N LEU A 31 -32.32 2.62 1.44
CA LEU A 31 -31.61 3.44 2.42
C LEU A 31 -31.91 2.98 3.86
N VAL A 32 -33.19 2.85 4.22
CA VAL A 32 -33.62 2.41 5.57
C VAL A 32 -33.07 1.00 5.87
N LYS A 33 -33.14 0.09 4.90
CA LYS A 33 -32.60 -1.27 5.04
C LYS A 33 -31.08 -1.24 5.27
N LYS A 34 -30.34 -0.42 4.50
CA LYS A 34 -28.89 -0.27 4.61
C LYS A 34 -28.48 0.33 5.96
N VAL A 35 -29.17 1.38 6.42
CA VAL A 35 -28.92 1.99 7.73
C VAL A 35 -29.25 1.02 8.87
N SER A 36 -30.30 0.21 8.70
CA SER A 36 -30.68 -0.78 9.72
C SER A 36 -29.70 -1.96 9.80
N SER A 37 -29.06 -2.34 8.70
CA SER A 37 -28.08 -3.45 8.68
C SER A 37 -26.68 -3.01 9.08
N ASP A 38 -26.19 -1.91 8.48
CA ASP A 38 -24.77 -1.54 8.53
C ASP A 38 -24.53 -0.29 9.38
N ILE A 39 -25.61 0.34 9.90
CA ILE A 39 -25.58 1.62 10.64
C ILE A 39 -24.80 2.70 9.86
N SER A 40 -24.81 2.61 8.53
CA SER A 40 -24.02 3.47 7.65
C SER A 40 -24.82 3.91 6.43
N VAL A 41 -24.65 5.17 6.07
CA VAL A 41 -25.24 5.78 4.86
C VAL A 41 -24.26 5.71 3.69
N GLU A 42 -22.96 5.53 3.97
CA GLU A 42 -21.87 5.59 2.99
C GLU A 42 -21.95 4.52 1.91
N ASP A 43 -21.63 4.88 0.66
CA ASP A 43 -21.67 3.96 -0.47
C ASP A 43 -20.85 2.69 -0.22
N SER A 44 -21.49 1.54 -0.42
CA SER A 44 -20.83 0.25 -0.25
C SER A 44 -19.75 0.07 -1.33
N PRO A 45 -18.62 -0.58 -0.99
CA PRO A 45 -17.56 -0.83 -1.97
C PRO A 45 -18.13 -1.64 -3.14
N ARG A 46 -17.87 -1.17 -4.36
CA ARG A 46 -18.27 -1.86 -5.59
C ARG A 46 -17.26 -2.97 -5.89
N SER A 47 -17.71 -4.15 -6.30
CA SER A 47 -16.81 -5.28 -6.61
C SER A 47 -15.81 -4.98 -7.73
N GLY A 48 -16.11 -4.01 -8.60
CA GLY A 48 -15.24 -3.60 -9.69
C GLY A 48 -15.04 -4.70 -10.75
N ARG A 49 -14.12 -4.45 -11.68
CA ARG A 49 -13.74 -5.45 -12.69
C ARG A 49 -12.80 -6.47 -12.07
N SER A 50 -13.11 -7.77 -12.21
CA SER A 50 -12.24 -8.86 -11.76
C SER A 50 -10.86 -8.75 -12.40
N THR A 51 -9.80 -8.79 -11.60
CA THR A 51 -8.42 -8.74 -12.08
C THR A 51 -7.76 -10.12 -12.02
N THR A 52 -7.50 -10.73 -13.18
CA THR A 52 -6.96 -12.11 -13.29
C THR A 52 -5.48 -12.26 -12.89
N VAL A 53 -4.79 -11.12 -12.76
CA VAL A 53 -3.34 -11.08 -12.53
C VAL A 53 -3.00 -10.78 -11.07
N ARG A 54 -3.84 -10.01 -10.37
CA ARG A 54 -3.65 -9.61 -8.97
C ARG A 54 -4.25 -10.64 -8.00
N THR A 55 -4.10 -11.93 -8.31
CA THR A 55 -4.46 -12.99 -7.37
C THR A 55 -3.41 -13.02 -6.26
N LYS A 56 -3.82 -13.36 -5.02
CA LYS A 56 -2.91 -13.44 -3.87
C LYS A 56 -1.72 -14.37 -4.15
N GLU A 57 -1.98 -15.48 -4.82
CA GLU A 57 -0.97 -16.45 -5.27
C GLU A 57 0.10 -15.82 -6.16
N LYS A 58 -0.29 -15.03 -7.16
CA LYS A 58 0.67 -14.37 -8.07
C LYS A 58 1.46 -13.27 -7.37
N VAL A 59 0.83 -12.54 -6.46
CA VAL A 59 1.52 -11.54 -5.63
C VAL A 59 2.60 -12.20 -4.79
N GLN A 60 2.25 -13.30 -4.11
CA GLN A 60 3.20 -14.05 -3.28
C GLN A 60 4.34 -14.64 -4.11
N LEU A 61 4.03 -15.28 -5.25
CA LEU A 61 5.03 -15.84 -6.15
C LEU A 61 6.03 -14.78 -6.65
N VAL A 62 5.54 -13.60 -7.04
CA VAL A 62 6.41 -12.49 -7.47
C VAL A 62 7.27 -12.01 -6.30
N SER A 63 6.71 -11.89 -5.10
CA SER A 63 7.44 -11.51 -3.88
C SER A 63 8.59 -12.47 -3.59
N GLU A 64 8.32 -13.77 -3.58
CA GLU A 64 9.32 -14.82 -3.33
C GLU A 64 10.43 -14.81 -4.39
N THR A 65 10.06 -14.62 -5.66
CA THR A 65 11.03 -14.57 -6.77
C THR A 65 12.04 -13.44 -6.59
N PHE A 66 11.58 -12.23 -6.24
CA PHE A 66 12.46 -11.08 -6.04
C PHE A 66 13.17 -11.11 -4.68
N ALA A 67 12.63 -11.79 -3.67
CA ALA A 67 13.33 -12.03 -2.41
C ALA A 67 14.53 -12.97 -2.60
N GLN A 68 14.36 -14.03 -3.40
CA GLN A 68 15.45 -14.97 -3.72
C GLN A 68 16.48 -14.36 -4.66
N ASN A 69 16.03 -13.62 -5.69
CA ASN A 69 16.90 -13.02 -6.69
C ASN A 69 16.61 -11.52 -6.90
N PRO A 70 17.11 -10.64 -6.02
CA PRO A 70 16.82 -9.20 -6.10
C PRO A 70 17.32 -8.52 -7.39
N GLN A 71 18.36 -9.09 -8.03
CA GLN A 71 18.96 -8.55 -9.25
C GLN A 71 18.28 -9.05 -10.54
N MET A 72 17.25 -9.90 -10.44
CA MET A 72 16.59 -10.48 -11.62
C MET A 72 15.89 -9.38 -12.43
N SER A 73 16.15 -9.33 -13.74
CA SER A 73 15.46 -8.36 -14.59
C SER A 73 13.97 -8.70 -14.71
N GLN A 74 13.14 -7.68 -14.91
CA GLN A 74 11.70 -7.86 -15.18
C GLN A 74 11.43 -8.73 -16.40
N ARG A 75 12.30 -8.71 -17.42
CA ARG A 75 12.17 -9.54 -18.61
C ARG A 75 12.38 -11.02 -18.28
N HIS A 76 13.41 -11.33 -17.51
CA HIS A 76 13.68 -12.70 -17.06
C HIS A 76 12.60 -13.19 -16.12
N ALA A 77 12.18 -12.39 -15.14
CA ALA A 77 11.10 -12.73 -14.22
C ALA A 77 9.76 -12.96 -14.94
N SER A 78 9.46 -12.16 -15.97
CA SER A 78 8.27 -12.34 -16.81
C SER A 78 8.26 -13.69 -17.54
N LEU A 79 9.41 -14.11 -18.08
CA LEU A 79 9.56 -15.41 -18.73
C LEU A 79 9.47 -16.56 -17.74
N ALA A 80 10.15 -16.45 -16.59
CA ALA A 80 10.17 -17.48 -15.56
C ALA A 80 8.78 -17.73 -14.95
N LEU A 81 8.00 -16.68 -14.74
CA LEU A 81 6.69 -16.75 -14.09
C LEU A 81 5.52 -16.92 -15.07
N GLY A 82 5.77 -16.84 -16.39
CA GLY A 82 4.71 -16.84 -17.40
C GLY A 82 3.75 -15.64 -17.31
N ILE A 83 4.18 -14.55 -16.67
CA ILE A 83 3.38 -13.34 -16.47
C ILE A 83 3.81 -12.29 -17.49
N SER A 84 2.87 -11.62 -18.16
CA SER A 84 3.23 -10.53 -19.08
C SER A 84 4.02 -9.42 -18.36
N ARG A 85 4.96 -8.76 -19.06
CA ARG A 85 5.77 -7.67 -18.46
C ARG A 85 4.92 -6.55 -17.84
N ARG A 86 3.84 -6.13 -18.49
CA ARG A 86 2.90 -5.11 -17.98
C ARG A 86 2.22 -5.57 -16.68
N SER A 87 1.81 -6.83 -16.63
CA SER A 87 1.20 -7.45 -15.47
C SER A 87 2.17 -7.54 -14.30
N LEU A 88 3.39 -7.99 -14.57
CA LEU A 88 4.47 -8.08 -13.59
C LEU A 88 4.82 -6.70 -13.02
N GLN A 89 4.92 -5.68 -13.88
CA GLN A 89 5.18 -4.30 -13.45
C GLN A 89 4.12 -3.79 -12.45
N ARG A 90 2.83 -4.08 -12.69
CA ARG A 90 1.75 -3.71 -11.76
C ARG A 90 1.86 -4.46 -10.44
N LEU A 91 2.17 -5.75 -10.47
CA LEU A 91 2.38 -6.55 -9.25
C LEU A 91 3.58 -6.03 -8.44
N MET A 92 4.68 -5.65 -9.11
CA MET A 92 5.83 -5.04 -8.45
C MET A 92 5.48 -3.70 -7.80
N GLN A 93 4.62 -2.89 -8.43
CA GLN A 93 4.11 -1.65 -7.84
C GLN A 93 3.25 -1.93 -6.60
N ASP A 94 2.36 -2.92 -6.67
CA ASP A 94 1.51 -3.32 -5.54
C ASP A 94 2.35 -3.81 -4.34
N LEU A 95 3.50 -4.45 -4.62
CA LEU A 95 4.49 -4.88 -3.63
C LEU A 95 5.46 -3.78 -3.19
N ASN A 96 5.34 -2.56 -3.72
CA ASN A 96 6.27 -1.45 -3.49
C ASN A 96 7.75 -1.78 -3.79
N LEU A 97 8.01 -2.69 -4.74
CA LEU A 97 9.37 -3.05 -5.15
C LEU A 97 10.00 -1.91 -5.94
N LYS A 98 11.18 -1.48 -5.50
CA LYS A 98 11.98 -0.45 -6.17
C LYS A 98 13.19 -1.09 -6.84
N PRO A 99 13.55 -0.67 -8.07
CA PRO A 99 14.81 -1.08 -8.67
C PRO A 99 15.98 -0.72 -7.76
N TYR A 100 16.84 -1.69 -7.48
CA TYR A 100 18.09 -1.41 -6.78
C TYR A 100 19.04 -0.66 -7.72
N LYS A 101 19.54 0.49 -7.28
CA LYS A 101 20.58 1.24 -7.99
C LYS A 101 21.92 0.93 -7.32
N PRO A 102 22.81 0.15 -7.96
CA PRO A 102 24.14 -0.08 -7.39
C PRO A 102 24.90 1.25 -7.35
N SER A 103 25.49 1.55 -6.19
CA SER A 103 26.43 2.66 -6.03
C SER A 103 27.83 2.15 -6.29
N LEU A 104 28.58 2.86 -7.14
CA LEU A 104 30.01 2.61 -7.28
C LEU A 104 30.71 3.14 -6.03
N LEU A 105 31.23 2.25 -5.21
CA LEU A 105 32.02 2.58 -4.03
C LEU A 105 33.46 2.12 -4.26
N GLY A 106 34.41 2.69 -3.50
CA GLY A 106 35.79 2.18 -3.48
C GLY A 106 35.83 0.71 -3.09
N ALA A 107 36.68 -0.07 -3.76
CA ALA A 107 36.86 -1.48 -3.43
C ALA A 107 37.46 -1.62 -2.03
N LEU A 108 36.91 -2.55 -1.25
CA LEU A 108 37.49 -2.93 0.05
C LEU A 108 38.53 -4.01 -0.18
N ASN A 109 39.73 -3.80 0.34
CA ASN A 109 40.76 -4.82 0.45
C ASN A 109 40.41 -5.80 1.58
N GLN A 110 41.09 -6.95 1.60
CA GLN A 110 40.83 -8.02 2.56
C GLN A 110 41.00 -7.59 4.03
N ASP A 111 41.92 -6.66 4.30
CA ASP A 111 42.19 -6.13 5.65
C ASP A 111 41.27 -4.97 6.07
N ASP A 112 40.57 -4.34 5.11
CA ASP A 112 39.80 -3.12 5.37
C ASP A 112 38.61 -3.33 6.33
N PRO A 113 37.87 -4.46 6.32
CA PRO A 113 36.80 -4.72 7.28
C PRO A 113 37.28 -4.62 8.73
N ASP A 114 38.41 -5.26 9.06
CA ASP A 114 38.95 -5.28 10.42
C ASP A 114 39.45 -3.90 10.85
N ARG A 115 40.14 -3.18 9.96
CA ARG A 115 40.63 -1.83 10.24
C ARG A 115 39.48 -0.85 10.45
N ARG A 116 38.43 -0.94 9.61
CA ARG A 116 37.22 -0.10 9.75
C ARG A 116 36.49 -0.39 11.05
N LEU A 117 36.36 -1.66 11.43
CA LEU A 117 35.71 -2.05 12.68
C LEU A 117 36.48 -1.51 13.90
N LYS A 118 37.81 -1.70 13.93
CA LYS A 118 38.68 -1.14 14.99
C LYS A 118 38.56 0.38 15.10
N PHE A 119 38.51 1.08 13.98
CA PHE A 119 38.34 2.53 13.96
C PHE A 119 36.96 2.95 14.51
N CYS A 120 35.90 2.25 14.12
CA CYS A 120 34.55 2.51 14.64
C CYS A 120 34.48 2.30 16.16
N GLU A 121 35.03 1.19 16.67
CA GLU A 121 35.10 0.92 18.11
C GLU A 121 35.89 1.99 18.85
N TRP A 122 37.05 2.39 18.30
CA TRP A 122 37.86 3.45 18.87
C TRP A 122 37.11 4.78 18.94
N ILE A 123 36.48 5.23 17.84
CA ILE A 123 35.68 6.47 17.84
C ILE A 123 34.53 6.39 18.85
N LEU A 124 33.84 5.26 18.93
CA LEU A 124 32.71 5.10 19.86
C LEU A 124 33.17 5.22 21.32
N ASN A 125 34.28 4.57 21.68
CA ASN A 125 34.84 4.66 23.03
C ASN A 125 35.37 6.07 23.33
N SER A 126 36.09 6.68 22.40
CA SER A 126 36.61 8.03 22.57
C SER A 126 35.52 9.10 22.65
N ALA A 127 34.38 8.91 21.95
CA ALA A 127 33.22 9.80 22.06
C ALA A 127 32.47 9.65 23.40
N GLN A 128 32.56 8.48 24.06
CA GLN A 128 32.03 8.31 25.41
C GLN A 128 32.91 9.01 26.46
N GLU A 129 34.22 9.02 26.25
CA GLU A 129 35.18 9.68 27.13
C GLU A 129 35.20 11.22 26.97
N ASP A 130 35.16 11.72 25.72
CA ASP A 130 35.04 13.14 25.39
C ASP A 130 33.81 13.38 24.49
N PRO A 131 32.67 13.83 25.07
CA PRO A 131 31.45 14.10 24.32
C PRO A 131 31.59 15.16 23.22
N THR A 132 32.61 16.01 23.28
CA THR A 132 32.84 17.10 22.29
C THR A 132 33.73 16.66 21.12
N LEU A 133 34.23 15.43 21.14
CA LEU A 133 35.18 14.92 20.16
C LEU A 133 34.60 14.87 18.73
N LEU A 134 33.33 14.48 18.58
CA LEU A 134 32.68 14.38 17.26
C LEU A 134 32.51 15.76 16.59
N ASP A 135 32.25 16.80 17.36
CA ASP A 135 32.08 18.18 16.86
C ASP A 135 33.39 18.78 16.32
N ARG A 136 34.56 18.19 16.66
CA ARG A 136 35.86 18.64 16.17
C ARG A 136 36.34 17.90 14.92
N VAL A 137 35.75 16.74 14.63
CA VAL A 137 36.23 15.80 13.60
C VAL A 137 35.30 15.76 12.38
N LEU A 138 34.01 16.05 12.57
CA LEU A 138 32.99 16.16 11.51
C LEU A 138 32.77 17.62 11.10
#